data_AF-A0A960QT83-F1
#
_entry.id   AF-A0A960QT83-F1
#
_cell.length_a   1.000
_cell.length_b   1.000
_cell.length_c   1.000
_cell.angle_alpha   90.00
_cell.angle_beta   90.00
_cell.angle_gamma   90.00
#
_symmetry.space_group_name_H-M   'P 1'
#
loop_
_entity.id
_entity.type
_entity.pdbx_description
1 polymer ?
#
loop_
_entity_poly.entity_id
_entity_poly.type
_entity_poly.pdbx_seq_one_letter_code
_entity_poly.pdbx_strand_id
1 'polypeptide(L)' 'MVVKGGIIVDQDKLLKKIAKLESMCDQLQSEMRYLDQLLVEVGFEEGLKTLKAAAIELIDKKKPPGHP' A
#
# COMPACT_ATOMS: atom_id res chain seq x y z
N MET A 1 -15.87 -13.85 33.64
CA MET A 1 -14.97 -14.83 32.98
C MET A 1 -15.84 -15.85 32.26
N VAL A 2 -15.78 -15.90 30.93
CA VAL A 2 -16.36 -17.00 30.15
C VAL A 2 -15.20 -17.79 29.58
N VAL A 3 -15.05 -19.05 30.01
CA VAL A 3 -14.01 -19.96 29.53
C VAL A 3 -14.69 -21.01 28.66
N LYS A 4 -14.40 -21.02 27.35
CA LYS A 4 -14.64 -22.17 26.47
C LYS A 4 -13.55 -22.24 25.39
N GLY A 5 -12.61 -23.17 25.56
CA GLY A 5 -12.17 -24.10 24.49
C GLY A 5 -11.35 -23.60 23.29
N GLY A 6 -10.86 -22.38 23.24
CA GLY A 6 -10.00 -21.91 22.14
C GLY A 6 -9.17 -20.74 22.63
N ILE A 7 -7.93 -20.63 22.13
CA ILE A 7 -6.93 -19.60 22.39
C ILE A 7 -7.56 -18.37 23.06
N ILE A 8 -7.26 -18.12 24.34
CA ILE A 8 -7.70 -16.91 25.03
C ILE A 8 -6.93 -15.74 24.42
N VAL A 9 -7.39 -15.27 23.26
CA VAL A 9 -6.95 -14.00 22.74
C VAL A 9 -7.81 -12.96 23.43
N ASP A 10 -7.16 -12.13 24.21
CA ASP A 10 -7.76 -10.97 24.86
C ASP A 10 -8.45 -10.12 23.78
N GLN A 11 -9.79 -10.17 23.77
CA GLN A 11 -10.63 -9.55 22.76
C GLN A 11 -10.35 -8.04 22.66
N ASP A 12 -10.06 -7.40 23.79
CA ASP A 12 -9.70 -5.98 23.84
C ASP A 12 -8.34 -5.72 23.19
N LYS A 13 -7.37 -6.63 23.32
CA LYS A 13 -6.09 -6.52 22.61
C LYS A 13 -6.27 -6.65 21.10
N LEU A 14 -7.14 -7.55 20.65
CA LEU A 14 -7.45 -7.68 19.22
C LEU A 14 -8.14 -6.43 18.69
N LEU A 15 -9.14 -5.91 19.39
CA LEU A 15 -9.84 -4.69 19.01
C LEU A 15 -8.90 -3.49 18.94
N LYS A 16 -7.99 -3.33 19.93
CA LYS A 16 -6.96 -2.29 19.90
C LYS A 16 -6.00 -2.44 18.71
N LYS A 17 -5.65 -3.68 18.36
CA LYS A 17 -4.80 -3.94 17.18
C LYS A 17 -5.52 -3.60 15.89
N ILE A 18 -6.81 -3.94 15.78
CA ILE A 18 -7.64 -3.59 14.61
C ILE A 18 -7.72 -2.07 14.48
N ALA A 19 -8.09 -1.34 15.53
CA ALA A 19 -8.19 0.11 15.49
C ALA A 19 -6.86 0.78 15.08
N LYS A 20 -5.73 0.25 15.56
CA LYS A 20 -4.40 0.73 15.14
C LYS A 20 -4.15 0.47 13.65
N LEU A 21 -4.49 -0.72 13.15
CA LEU A 21 -4.32 -1.07 11.74
C LEU A 21 -5.23 -0.23 10.84
N GLU A 22 -6.47 0.01 11.25
CA GLU A 22 -7.42 0.89 10.53
C GLU A 22 -6.86 2.30 10.41
N SER A 23 -6.40 2.89 11.52
CA SER A 23 -5.77 4.22 11.51
C SER A 23 -4.54 4.28 10.60
N MET A 24 -3.69 3.24 10.61
CA MET A 24 -2.54 3.16 9.71
C MET A 24 -2.96 3.04 8.24
N CYS A 25 -3.99 2.25 7.95
CA CYS A 25 -4.55 2.12 6.60
C CYS A 25 -5.12 3.44 6.10
N ASP A 26 -5.89 4.15 6.92
CA ASP A 26 -6.48 5.44 6.56
C ASP A 26 -5.40 6.47 6.23
N GLN A 27 -4.35 6.53 7.05
CA GLN A 27 -3.21 7.40 6.79
C GLN A 27 -2.50 7.03 5.48
N LEU A 28 -2.15 5.74 5.28
CA LEU A 28 -1.49 5.28 4.06
C LEU A 28 -2.30 5.57 2.81
N GLN A 29 -3.63 5.39 2.86
CA GLN A 29 -4.50 5.73 1.75
C GLN A 29 -4.54 7.23 1.49
N SER A 30 -4.50 8.07 2.53
CA SER A 30 -4.45 9.53 2.38
C SER A 30 -3.15 9.97 1.70
N GLU A 31 -2.01 9.46 2.19
CA GLU A 31 -0.70 9.74 1.59
C GLU A 31 -0.62 9.26 0.14
N MET A 32 -1.16 8.08 -0.16
CA MET A 32 -1.18 7.53 -1.52
C MET A 32 -2.00 8.40 -2.47
N ARG A 33 -3.17 8.90 -2.04
CA ARG A 33 -3.99 9.82 -2.83
C ARG A 33 -3.28 11.16 -3.07
N TYR A 34 -2.63 11.69 -2.04
CA TYR A 34 -1.88 12.94 -2.19
C TYR A 34 -0.71 12.78 -3.15
N LEU A 35 0.04 11.68 -3.06
CA LEU A 35 1.11 11.36 -4.01
C LEU A 35 0.58 11.22 -5.44
N ASP A 36 -0.56 10.54 -5.63
CA ASP A 36 -1.20 10.39 -6.94
C ASP A 36 -1.58 11.75 -7.55
N GLN A 37 -2.12 12.66 -6.73
CA GLN A 37 -2.42 14.04 -7.15
C GLN A 37 -1.17 14.81 -7.56
N LEU A 38 -0.10 14.75 -6.76
CA LEU A 38 1.18 15.39 -7.11
C LEU A 38 1.73 14.87 -8.43
N LEU A 39 1.59 13.56 -8.70
CA LEU A 39 2.04 12.96 -9.95
C LEU A 39 1.27 13.50 -11.15
N VAL A 40 -0.05 13.66 -11.03
CA VAL A 40 -0.87 14.32 -12.05
C VAL A 40 -0.42 15.77 -12.28
N GLU A 41 -0.16 16.52 -11.22
CA GLU A 41 0.29 17.92 -11.30
C GLU A 41 1.64 18.08 -12.01
N VAL A 42 2.56 17.13 -11.86
CA VAL A 42 3.87 17.17 -12.53
C VAL A 42 3.88 16.53 -13.92
N GLY A 43 2.72 16.09 -14.43
CA GLY A 43 2.55 15.63 -15.82
C GLY A 43 2.42 14.12 -16.03
N PHE A 44 2.27 13.32 -14.97
CA PHE A 44 1.86 11.92 -15.11
C PHE A 44 0.33 11.84 -15.18
N GLU A 45 -0.25 11.76 -16.38
CA GLU A 45 -1.70 11.91 -16.62
C GLU A 45 -2.60 10.98 -15.78
N GLU A 46 -2.18 9.75 -15.49
CA GLU A 46 -2.89 8.81 -14.61
C GLU A 46 -2.13 8.54 -13.30
N GLY A 47 -1.37 9.54 -12.82
CA GLY A 47 -0.66 9.53 -11.55
C GLY A 47 0.30 8.35 -11.40
N LEU A 48 0.07 7.54 -10.36
CA LEU A 48 0.89 6.36 -10.04
C LEU A 48 0.88 5.31 -11.16
N LYS A 49 -0.20 5.22 -11.94
CA LYS A 49 -0.33 4.22 -13.01
C LYS A 49 0.67 4.50 -14.14
N THR A 50 0.72 5.74 -14.63
CA THR A 50 1.66 6.15 -15.68
C THR A 50 3.09 6.21 -15.16
N LEU A 51 3.31 6.64 -13.90
CA LEU A 51 4.63 6.54 -13.27
C LEU A 51 5.15 5.10 -13.23
N LYS A 52 4.30 4.15 -12.80
CA LYS A 52 4.67 2.73 -12.74
C LYS A 52 5.01 2.18 -14.12
N ALA A 53 4.22 2.52 -15.14
CA ALA A 53 4.49 2.11 -16.51
C ALA A 53 5.85 2.63 -16.99
N ALA A 54 6.12 3.93 -16.82
CA ALA A 54 7.40 4.54 -17.17
C ALA A 54 8.58 3.89 -16.43
N ALA A 55 8.41 3.59 -15.13
CA ALA A 55 9.44 2.92 -14.33
C ALA A 55 9.74 1.49 -14.85
N ILE A 56 8.70 0.71 -15.19
CA ILE A 56 8.86 -0.64 -15.76
C ILE A 56 9.61 -0.56 -17.09
N GLU A 57 9.21 0.35 -17.99
CA GLU A 57 9.92 0.52 -19.27
C GLU A 57 11.40 0.88 -19.08
N LEU A 58 11.73 1.73 -18.10
CA LEU A 58 13.12 2.12 -17.81
C LEU A 58 13.94 0.93 -17.27
N ILE A 59 13.31 0.06 -16.47
CA ILE A 59 13.93 -1.17 -15.97
C ILE A 59 14.15 -2.15 -17.13
N ASP A 60 13.14 -2.34 -17.99
CA ASP A 60 13.22 -3.25 -19.12
C ASP A 60 14.25 -2.78 -20.16
N LYS A 61 14.34 -1.47 -20.42
CA LYS A 61 15.39 -0.88 -21.29
C LYS A 61 16.80 -1.02 -20.72
N LYS A 62 16.93 -1.19 -19.39
CA LYS A 62 18.21 -1.53 -18.74
C LYS A 62 18.55 -3.03 -18.82
N LYS A 63 17.60 -3.91 -19.15
CA LYS A 63 17.89 -5.34 -19.31
C LYS A 63 18.67 -5.53 -20.62
N PRO A 64 19.90 -6.09 -20.62
CA PRO A 64 20.64 -6.34 -21.85
C PRO A 64 19.86 -7.31 -22.74
N PRO A 65 19.92 -7.17 -24.09
CA PRO A 65 19.25 -8.09 -24.98
C PRO A 65 19.83 -9.50 -24.80
N GLY A 66 18.98 -10.47 -24.41
CA GLY A 66 19.32 -11.90 -24.43
C GLY A 66 19.46 -12.64 -23.08
N HIS A 67 18.76 -12.25 -22.02
CA HIS A 67 18.58 -13.16 -20.87
C HIS A 67 17.09 -13.47 -20.65
N PRO A 68 16.70 -14.75 -20.53
CA PRO A 68 15.31 -15.16 -20.32
C PRO A 68 14.64 -14.46 -19.12
#